data_AF-A0A6B8M725-F1
#
_entry.id   AF-A0A6B8M725-F1
#
_cell.length_a   1.000
_cell.length_b   1.000
_cell.length_c   1.000
_cell.angle_alpha   90.00
_cell.angle_beta   90.00
_cell.angle_gamma   90.00
#
_symmetry.space_group_name_H-M   'P 1'
#
loop_
_entity.id
_entity.type
_entity.pdbx_description
1 polymer ?
#
loop_
_entity_poly.entity_id
_entity_poly.type
_entity_poly.pdbx_seq_one_letter_code
_entity_poly.pdbx_strand_id
1 'polypeptide(L)'
;MPLEAIDCEVVREMNGFSFAMRVAGTQQTVRVFVADDALEADDQAEEEELRSQFESDRGALEAVASEKYCRGRVAADGVVAISLSDVTRFIE
;
A
#
# COMPACT_ATOMS: atom_id res chain seq x y z
N MET A 1 3.88 10.13 -13.02
CA MET A 1 5.25 9.80 -12.59
C MET A 1 5.13 8.63 -11.62
N PRO A 2 5.99 7.59 -11.71
CA PRO A 2 5.90 6.45 -10.83
C PRO A 2 6.31 6.81 -9.39
N LEU A 3 5.82 6.03 -8.43
CA LEU A 3 6.30 6.07 -7.05
C LEU A 3 7.53 5.18 -6.90
N GLU A 4 8.48 5.62 -6.09
CA GLU A 4 9.69 4.89 -5.68
C GLU A 4 9.55 4.49 -4.22
N ALA A 5 9.94 3.24 -3.93
CA ALA A 5 10.11 2.78 -2.57
C ALA A 5 11.18 3.63 -1.86
N ILE A 6 10.90 4.00 -0.62
CA ILE A 6 11.85 4.64 0.26
C ILE A 6 11.92 3.85 1.56
N ASP A 7 13.07 3.92 2.21
CA ASP A 7 13.23 3.39 3.56
C ASP A 7 12.45 4.30 4.51
N CYS A 8 11.23 3.89 4.81
CA CYS A 8 10.32 4.57 5.72
C CYS A 8 9.68 3.56 6.65
N GLU A 9 9.36 4.04 7.85
CA GLU A 9 8.64 3.25 8.85
C GLU A 9 7.24 2.90 8.34
N VAL A 10 6.86 1.64 8.53
CA VAL A 10 5.50 1.15 8.30
C VAL A 10 4.73 1.33 9.60
N VAL A 11 3.68 2.15 9.55
CA VAL A 11 2.84 2.47 10.69
C VAL A 11 1.59 1.59 10.65
N ARG A 12 1.34 0.85 11.74
CA ARG A 12 0.08 0.13 11.92
C ARG A 12 -1.04 1.13 12.21
N GLU A 13 -2.16 1.00 11.50
CA GLU A 13 -3.39 1.73 11.76
C GLU A 13 -4.54 0.77 12.08
N MET A 14 -5.70 1.32 12.46
CA MET A 14 -6.83 0.58 13.03
C MET A 14 -7.31 -0.60 12.16
N ASN A 15 -7.19 -0.49 10.83
CA ASN A 15 -7.62 -1.52 9.86
C ASN A 15 -6.63 -1.65 8.68
N GLY A 16 -5.34 -1.45 8.92
CA GLY A 16 -4.36 -1.51 7.84
C GLY A 16 -2.95 -1.06 8.20
N PHE A 17 -2.09 -1.00 7.18
CA PHE A 17 -0.72 -0.51 7.29
C PHE A 17 -0.53 0.72 6.41
N SER A 18 0.10 1.74 6.98
CA SER A 18 0.49 2.95 6.27
C SER A 18 1.99 2.99 6.07
N PHE A 19 2.45 3.38 4.89
CA PHE A 19 3.86 3.68 4.65
C PHE A 19 3.98 4.82 3.63
N ALA A 20 5.17 5.41 3.52
CA ALA A 20 5.42 6.48 2.56
C ALA A 20 6.20 5.96 1.36
N MET A 21 5.86 6.47 0.17
CA MET A 21 6.63 6.33 -1.05
C MET A 21 6.99 7.72 -1.58
N ARG A 22 8.04 7.82 -2.40
CA ARG A 22 8.46 9.09 -3.00
C ARG A 22 8.02 9.17 -4.46
N VAL A 23 7.56 10.34 -4.91
CA VAL A 23 7.31 10.55 -6.35
C VAL A 23 8.65 10.66 -7.07
N ALA A 24 8.88 9.80 -8.06
CA ALA A 24 10.14 9.72 -8.81
C ALA A 24 10.54 11.09 -9.36
N GLY A 25 11.80 11.48 -9.12
CA GLY A 25 12.35 12.75 -9.56
C GLY A 25 11.94 13.97 -8.73
N THR A 26 11.30 13.78 -7.58
CA THR A 26 10.92 14.88 -6.66
C THR A 26 11.25 14.54 -5.20
N GLN A 27 11.17 15.53 -4.32
CA GLN A 27 11.21 15.33 -2.86
C GLN A 27 9.82 15.10 -2.24
N GLN A 28 8.77 15.03 -3.07
CA GLN A 28 7.41 14.84 -2.59
C GLN A 28 7.22 13.38 -2.18
N THR A 29 6.72 13.19 -0.95
CA THR A 29 6.27 11.88 -0.46
C THR A 29 4.76 11.76 -0.60
N VAL A 30 4.31 10.54 -0.83
CA VAL A 30 2.92 10.13 -0.94
C VAL A 30 2.71 9.03 0.08
N ARG A 31 1.67 9.18 0.88
CA ARG A 31 1.28 8.15 1.84
C ARG A 31 0.48 7.08 1.13
N VAL A 32 0.84 5.82 1.36
CA VAL A 32 0.14 4.64 0.90
C VAL A 32 -0.51 3.99 2.13
N PHE A 33 -1.79 3.67 2.03
CA PHE A 33 -2.55 2.95 3.03
C PHE A 33 -2.98 1.61 2.43
N VAL A 34 -2.66 0.51 3.09
CA VAL A 34 -3.04 -0.85 2.71
C VAL A 34 -4.03 -1.35 3.74
N ALA A 35 -5.26 -1.61 3.32
CA ALA A 35 -6.27 -2.16 4.21
C ALA A 35 -5.94 -3.62 4.55
N ASP A 36 -6.34 -4.07 5.74
CA ASP A 36 -6.16 -5.48 6.13
C ASP A 36 -6.86 -6.44 5.17
N ASP A 37 -8.00 -6.05 4.60
CA ASP A 37 -8.71 -6.85 3.59
C ASP A 37 -7.93 -7.02 2.28
N ALA A 38 -6.94 -6.14 2.02
CA ALA A 38 -6.07 -6.28 0.85
C ALA A 38 -4.96 -7.32 1.06
N LEU A 39 -4.76 -7.79 2.30
CA LEU A 39 -3.84 -8.85 2.63
C LEU A 39 -4.61 -10.17 2.58
N GLU A 40 -4.00 -11.23 2.06
CA GLU A 40 -4.64 -12.57 1.98
C GLU A 40 -4.76 -13.27 3.35
N ALA A 41 -4.67 -12.51 4.45
CA ALA A 41 -4.78 -13.03 5.80
C ALA A 41 -6.27 -13.23 6.19
N ASP A 42 -6.53 -14.21 7.05
CA ASP A 42 -7.86 -14.41 7.61
C ASP A 42 -8.34 -13.14 8.35
N ASP A 43 -9.65 -12.90 8.39
CA ASP A 43 -10.27 -11.77 9.12
C ASP A 43 -9.93 -11.77 10.64
N GLN A 44 -9.39 -12.88 11.15
CA GLN A 44 -8.95 -13.07 12.54
C GLN A 44 -7.43 -13.17 12.69
N ALA A 45 -6.66 -12.88 11.64
CA ALA A 45 -5.21 -12.92 11.67
C ALA A 45 -4.64 -11.97 12.73
N GLU A 46 -3.64 -12.45 13.46
CA GLU A 46 -2.93 -11.63 14.44
C GLU A 46 -2.09 -10.55 13.73
N GLU A 47 -1.78 -9.45 14.41
CA GLU A 47 -0.98 -8.36 13.82
C GLU A 47 0.37 -8.86 13.25
N GLU A 48 0.99 -9.85 13.90
CA GLU A 48 2.25 -10.43 13.44
C GLU A 48 2.10 -11.15 12.09
N GLU A 49 1.01 -11.88 11.90
CA GLU A 49 0.70 -12.57 10.64
C GLU A 49 0.41 -11.55 9.52
N LEU A 50 -0.43 -10.55 9.82
CA LEU A 50 -0.72 -9.44 8.91
C LEU A 50 0.55 -8.68 8.51
N ARG A 51 1.45 -8.42 9.47
CA ARG A 51 2.74 -7.76 9.19
C ARG A 51 3.63 -8.65 8.33
N SER A 52 3.71 -9.94 8.61
CA SER A 52 4.51 -10.87 7.81
C SER A 52 3.99 -10.97 6.36
N GLN A 53 2.67 -11.02 6.18
CA GLN A 53 2.04 -11.01 4.88
C GLN A 53 2.30 -9.68 4.14
N PHE A 54 2.08 -8.55 4.82
CA PHE A 54 2.40 -7.23 4.27
C PHE A 54 3.86 -7.13 3.81
N GLU A 55 4.81 -7.62 4.59
CA GLU A 55 6.23 -7.61 4.23
C GLU A 55 6.54 -8.51 3.03
N SER A 56 5.88 -9.68 2.96
CA SER A 56 5.98 -10.59 1.81
C SER A 56 5.44 -9.96 0.53
N ASP A 57 4.29 -9.28 0.62
CA ASP A 57 3.62 -8.65 -0.52
C ASP A 57 4.07 -7.22 -0.80
N ARG A 58 4.99 -6.67 0.00
CA ARG A 58 5.38 -5.26 -0.05
C ARG A 58 5.72 -4.78 -1.45
N GLY A 59 6.50 -5.57 -2.21
CA GLY A 59 6.88 -5.22 -3.58
C GLY A 59 5.69 -5.15 -4.54
N ALA A 60 4.69 -6.04 -4.37
CA ALA A 60 3.46 -6.01 -5.15
C ALA A 60 2.60 -4.80 -4.76
N LEU A 61 2.44 -4.54 -3.46
CA LEU A 61 1.70 -3.40 -2.92
C LEU A 61 2.29 -2.07 -3.39
N GLU A 62 3.61 -1.93 -3.41
CA GLU A 62 4.33 -0.77 -3.95
C GLU A 62 4.06 -0.57 -5.45
N ALA A 63 4.03 -1.66 -6.23
CA ALA A 63 3.69 -1.59 -7.66
C ALA A 63 2.24 -1.15 -7.88
N VAL A 64 1.30 -1.67 -7.10
CA VAL A 64 -0.11 -1.26 -7.11
C VAL A 64 -0.26 0.20 -6.73
N ALA A 65 0.43 0.65 -5.68
CA ALA A 65 0.43 2.05 -5.26
C ALA A 65 0.91 2.98 -6.39
N SER A 66 2.02 2.61 -7.02
CA SER A 66 2.61 3.36 -8.15
C SER A 66 1.65 3.44 -9.34
N GLU A 67 0.99 2.33 -9.68
CA GLU A 67 0.00 2.31 -10.76
C GLU A 67 -1.21 3.19 -10.44
N LYS A 68 -1.79 3.07 -9.23
CA LYS A 68 -2.92 3.89 -8.80
C LYS A 68 -2.57 5.37 -8.82
N TYR A 69 -1.40 5.74 -8.31
CA TYR A 69 -0.92 7.10 -8.35
C TYR A 69 -0.77 7.62 -9.80
N CYS A 70 -0.18 6.83 -10.70
CA CYS A 70 -0.05 7.20 -12.12
C CYS A 70 -1.41 7.37 -12.81
N ARG A 71 -2.43 6.62 -12.39
CA ARG A 71 -3.82 6.73 -12.87
C ARG A 71 -4.61 7.85 -12.19
N GLY A 72 -3.99 8.63 -11.29
CA GLY A 72 -4.66 9.70 -10.54
C GLY A 72 -5.66 9.19 -9.50
N ARG A 73 -5.60 7.90 -9.14
CA ARG A 73 -6.46 7.28 -8.12
C ARG A 73 -5.88 7.53 -6.73
N VAL A 74 -5.92 8.78 -6.33
CA VAL A 74 -5.46 9.26 -5.03
C VAL A 74 -6.68 9.78 -4.27
N ALA A 75 -6.78 9.45 -2.98
CA ALA A 75 -7.83 9.98 -2.12
C ALA A 75 -7.68 11.51 -1.94
N ALA A 76 -8.73 12.16 -1.44
CA ALA A 76 -8.78 13.62 -1.27
C ALA A 76 -7.66 14.17 -0.36
N ASP A 77 -7.09 13.35 0.52
CA ASP A 77 -5.99 13.70 1.41
C ASP A 77 -4.59 13.48 0.79
N GLY A 78 -4.51 13.10 -0.49
CA GLY A 78 -3.24 12.76 -1.14
C GLY A 78 -2.73 11.36 -0.80
N VAL A 79 -3.58 10.52 -0.20
CA VAL A 79 -3.26 9.13 0.17
C VAL A 79 -3.64 8.16 -0.94
N VAL A 80 -2.77 7.21 -1.24
CA VAL A 80 -3.08 6.07 -2.10
C VAL A 80 -3.59 4.92 -1.24
N ALA A 81 -4.90 4.70 -1.23
CA ALA A 81 -5.50 3.56 -0.52
C ALA A 81 -5.48 2.31 -1.42
N ILE A 82 -5.08 1.17 -0.88
CA ILE A 82 -5.10 -0.16 -1.52
C ILE A 82 -6.08 -1.02 -0.73
N SER A 83 -7.09 -1.55 -1.40
CA SER A 83 -8.05 -2.52 -0.84
C SER A 83 -8.05 -3.82 -1.64
N LEU A 84 -8.79 -4.83 -1.19
CA LEU A 84 -8.96 -6.11 -1.88
C LEU A 84 -9.31 -5.95 -3.36
N SER A 85 -10.13 -4.95 -3.71
CA SER A 85 -10.54 -4.67 -5.09
C SER A 85 -9.41 -4.25 -6.01
N ASP A 86 -8.32 -3.74 -5.44
CA ASP A 86 -7.13 -3.33 -6.18
C ASP A 86 -6.19 -4.49 -6.40
N VAL A 87 -5.97 -5.35 -5.39
CA VAL A 87 -5.11 -6.53 -5.49
C VAL A 87 -5.76 -7.67 -6.29
N THR A 88 -7.06 -7.92 -6.13
CA THR A 88 -7.81 -8.94 -6.91
C THR A 88 -7.79 -8.70 -8.41
N ARG A 89 -7.61 -7.45 -8.84
CA ARG A 89 -7.55 -7.08 -10.27
C ARG A 89 -6.26 -7.51 -10.98
N PHE A 90 -5.25 -7.98 -10.24
CA PHE A 90 -3.96 -8.42 -10.79
C PHE A 90 -3.82 -9.95 -10.85
N ILE A 91 -4.80 -10.71 -10.37
CA ILE A 91 -4.79 -12.19 -10.32
C ILE A 91 -5.56 -12.84 -11.50
N GLU A 92 -5.87 -12.07 -12.56
CA GLU A 92 -6.49 -12.57 -13.80
C GLU A 92 -5.50 -12.64 -14.98
#